data_AF-A0A1H5P7D6-F1
#
_entry.id   AF-A0A1H5P7D6-F1
#
_cell.length_a   1.000
_cell.length_b   1.000
_cell.length_c   1.000
_cell.angle_alpha   90.00
_cell.angle_beta   90.00
_cell.angle_gamma   90.00
#
_symmetry.space_group_name_H-M   'P 1'
#
loop_
_entity.id
_entity.type
_entity.pdbx_description
1 polymer ?
#
loop_
_entity_poly.entity_id
_entity_poly.type
_entity_poly.pdbx_seq_one_letter_code
_entity_poly.pdbx_strand_id
1 'polypeptide(L)' 'MAVTTEDKLLTLLSDYAKVPRDSITVHSSMQDFADDSLAITELSFKLRKAFEVPIADQDLDPLETVGELLELVDLRLAS' A
#
# COMPACT_ATOMS: atom_id res chain seq x y z
N MET A 1 -13.51 -13.46 11.58
CA MET A 1 -13.58 -12.59 10.39
C MET A 1 -12.19 -12.58 9.78
N ALA A 2 -12.04 -13.02 8.54
CA ALA A 2 -10.73 -13.00 7.88
C ALA A 2 -10.38 -11.53 7.65
N VAL A 3 -9.31 -11.04 8.29
CA VAL A 3 -8.74 -9.74 7.96
C VAL A 3 -8.06 -9.92 6.61
N THR A 4 -8.63 -9.33 5.56
CA THR A 4 -8.06 -9.38 4.21
C THR A 4 -6.83 -8.48 4.12
N THR A 5 -5.94 -8.77 3.18
CA THR A 5 -4.78 -7.92 2.86
C THR A 5 -5.20 -6.48 2.61
N GLU A 6 -6.35 -6.31 1.95
CA GLU A 6 -7.00 -5.02 1.68
C GLU A 6 -7.28 -4.22 2.94
N ASP A 7 -7.89 -4.84 3.95
CA ASP A 7 -8.26 -4.18 5.19
C ASP A 7 -7.02 -3.66 5.95
N LYS A 8 -5.94 -4.46 5.98
CA LYS A 8 -4.65 -4.05 6.54
C LYS A 8 -4.00 -2.91 5.75
N LEU A 9 -4.03 -3.01 4.41
CA LEU A 9 -3.43 -2.00 3.53
C LEU A 9 -4.13 -0.66 3.66
N LEU A 10 -5.47 -0.66 3.58
CA LEU A 10 -6.32 0.50 3.76
C LEU A 10 -6.10 1.13 5.14
N THR A 11 -5.98 0.32 6.19
CA THR A 11 -5.69 0.82 7.54
C THR A 11 -4.32 1.51 7.59
N LEU A 12 -3.29 0.92 7.00
CA LEU A 12 -1.94 1.48 6.95
C LEU A 12 -1.88 2.78 6.14
N LEU A 13 -2.55 2.82 4.99
CA LEU A 13 -2.67 4.02 4.16
C LEU A 13 -3.48 5.11 4.86
N SER A 14 -4.56 4.74 5.56
CA SER A 14 -5.39 5.68 6.33
C SER A 14 -4.60 6.35 7.45
N ASP A 15 -3.77 5.60 8.16
CA ASP A 15 -2.90 6.12 9.22
C ASP A 15 -1.76 6.97 8.64
N TYR A 16 -1.20 6.52 7.52
CA TYR A 16 -0.12 7.23 6.82
C TYR A 16 -0.56 8.57 6.24
N ALA A 17 -1.62 8.59 5.43
CA ALA A 17 -2.15 9.80 4.81
C ALA A 17 -3.07 10.61 5.73
N LYS A 18 -3.38 10.11 6.93
CA LYS A 18 -4.33 10.70 7.88
C LYS A 18 -5.71 10.97 7.28
N VAL A 19 -6.12 10.13 6.34
CA VAL A 19 -7.44 10.18 5.69
C VAL A 19 -8.27 8.98 6.15
N PRO A 20 -9.61 9.10 6.23
CA PRO A 20 -10.46 7.98 6.62
C PRO A 20 -10.36 6.85 5.60
N ARG A 21 -10.27 5.60 6.10
CA ARG A 21 -10.21 4.39 5.27
C ARG A 21 -11.36 4.31 4.25
N ASP A 22 -12.55 4.77 4.64
CA ASP A 22 -13.75 4.79 3.78
C ASP A 22 -13.62 5.73 2.58
N SER A 23 -12.66 6.66 2.62
CA SER A 23 -12.34 7.53 1.50
C SER A 23 -11.21 6.99 0.62
N ILE A 24 -10.54 5.92 1.03
CA ILE A 24 -9.51 5.24 0.24
C ILE A 24 -10.18 4.13 -0.54
N THR A 25 -9.95 4.10 -1.84
CA THR A 25 -10.49 3.07 -2.73
C THR A 25 -9.36 2.43 -3.51
N VAL A 26 -9.60 1.24 -4.07
CA VAL A 26 -8.65 0.60 -4.99
C VAL A 26 -8.41 1.42 -6.27
N HIS A 27 -9.29 2.37 -6.57
CA HIS A 27 -9.15 3.32 -7.67
C HIS A 27 -8.38 4.60 -7.28
N SER A 28 -8.04 4.77 -6.00
CA SER A 28 -7.27 5.93 -5.54
C SER A 28 -5.86 5.89 -6.10
N SER A 29 -5.34 7.05 -6.51
CA SER A 29 -4.02 7.15 -7.10
C SER A 29 -2.95 6.90 -6.04
N MET A 30 -1.90 6.18 -6.41
CA MET A 30 -0.72 6.05 -5.56
C MET A 30 -0.06 7.40 -5.32
N GLN A 31 -0.16 8.36 -6.24
CA GLN A 31 0.36 9.72 -6.05
C GLN A 31 -0.32 10.47 -4.90
N ASP A 32 -1.59 10.17 -4.57
CA ASP A 32 -2.27 10.77 -3.41
C ASP A 32 -1.62 10.34 -2.08
N PHE A 33 -0.93 9.20 -2.06
CA PHE A 33 -0.23 8.66 -0.89
C PHE A 33 1.29 8.85 -0.99
N ALA A 34 1.85 8.65 -2.17
CA ALA A 34 3.27 8.59 -2.47
C ALA A 34 3.59 9.39 -3.74
N ASP A 35 3.49 10.71 -3.66
CA ASP A 35 3.82 11.65 -4.75
C ASP A 35 5.34 11.79 -4.99
N ASP A 36 6.13 11.65 -3.93
CA ASP A 36 7.58 11.84 -3.96
C ASP A 36 8.34 10.53 -3.70
N SER A 37 9.57 10.44 -4.20
CA SER A 37 10.50 9.33 -3.95
C SER A 37 10.69 9.00 -2.45
N LEU A 38 10.62 10.01 -1.57
CA LEU A 38 10.67 9.82 -0.12
C LEU A 38 9.41 9.12 0.40
N ALA A 39 8.25 9.49 -0.09
CA ALA A 39 6.98 8.90 0.29
C ALA A 39 6.87 7.45 -0.20
N ILE A 40 7.35 7.16 -1.43
CA ILE A 40 7.49 5.79 -1.94
C ILE A 40 8.38 4.96 -1.01
N THR A 41 9.54 5.49 -0.61
CA THR A 41 10.48 4.79 0.29
C THR A 41 9.89 4.55 1.68
N GLU A 42 9.15 5.52 2.23
CA GLU A 42 8.52 5.37 3.53
C GLU A 42 7.37 4.35 3.48
N LEU A 43 6.54 4.43 2.45
CA LEU A 43 5.44 3.50 2.22
C LEU A 43 5.97 2.08 2.01
N SER A 44 7.00 1.90 1.17
CA SER A 44 7.65 0.60 0.95
C SER A 44 8.19 0.01 2.26
N PHE A 45 8.79 0.84 3.11
CA PHE A 45 9.30 0.39 4.41
C PHE A 45 8.16 -0.01 5.37
N LYS A 46 7.09 0.79 5.43
CA LYS A 46 5.90 0.47 6.24
C LYS A 46 5.23 -0.81 5.79
N LEU A 47 5.05 -1.00 4.49
CA LEU A 47 4.47 -2.21 3.91
C LEU A 47 5.34 -3.43 4.21
N ARG A 48 6.65 -3.36 3.93
CA ARG A 48 7.61 -4.41 4.28
C ARG A 48 7.51 -4.82 5.75
N LYS A 49 7.41 -3.84 6.65
CA LYS A 49 7.32 -4.10 8.10
C LYS A 49 5.95 -4.62 8.54
N ALA A 50 4.86 -4.15 7.94
CA ALA A 50 3.50 -4.51 8.33
C ALA A 50 3.06 -5.88 7.79
N PHE A 51 3.54 -6.23 6.59
CA PHE A 51 3.21 -7.48 5.91
C PHE A 51 4.36 -8.48 5.92
N GLU A 52 5.55 -8.10 6.43
CA GLU A 52 6.75 -8.95 6.48
C GLU A 52 7.18 -9.51 5.12
N VAL A 53 6.81 -8.82 4.03
CA VAL A 53 7.12 -9.20 2.64
C VAL A 53 8.23 -8.32 2.06
N PRO A 54 9.09 -8.85 1.17
CA PRO A 54 10.12 -8.05 0.49
C PRO A 54 9.51 -7.26 -0.68
N ILE A 55 9.04 -6.04 -0.39
CA ILE A 55 8.60 -5.05 -1.40
C ILE A 55 9.72 -4.02 -1.59
N ALA A 56 10.18 -3.85 -2.82
CA ALA A 56 11.17 -2.83 -3.15
C ALA A 56 10.51 -1.56 -3.68
N ASP A 57 11.23 -0.44 -3.62
CA ASP A 57 10.72 0.87 -4.03
C ASP A 57 10.39 0.86 -5.55
N GLN A 58 11.19 0.11 -6.32
CA GLN A 58 10.95 -0.18 -7.74
C GLN A 58 9.67 -0.98 -8.03
N ASP A 59 9.10 -1.70 -7.05
CA ASP A 59 7.83 -2.40 -7.22
C ASP A 59 6.66 -1.43 -7.03
N LEU A 60 6.88 -0.31 -6.32
CA LEU A 60 5.90 0.75 -6.08
C LEU A 60 5.94 1.86 -7.13
N ASP A 61 7.12 2.14 -7.68
CA ASP A 61 7.35 3.15 -8.73
C ASP A 61 6.42 3.01 -9.96
N PRO A 62 6.15 1.80 -10.50
CA PRO A 62 5.23 1.65 -11.62
C PRO A 62 3.75 1.61 -11.23
N LEU A 63 3.40 1.62 -9.94
CA LEU A 63 2.02 1.48 -9.50
C LEU A 63 1.30 2.82 -9.62
N GLU A 64 0.19 2.85 -10.35
CA GLU A 64 -0.62 4.05 -10.50
C GLU A 64 -1.73 4.10 -9.45
N THR A 65 -2.19 2.94 -8.97
CA THR A 65 -3.36 2.85 -8.08
C THR A 65 -3.14 1.96 -6.86
N VAL A 66 -3.91 2.23 -5.79
CA VAL A 66 -3.91 1.42 -4.56
C VAL A 66 -4.33 -0.03 -4.84
N GLY A 67 -5.16 -0.29 -5.84
CA GLY A 67 -5.56 -1.63 -6.26
C GLY A 67 -4.38 -2.47 -6.75
N GLU A 68 -3.49 -1.89 -7.55
CA GLU A 68 -2.28 -2.58 -8.02
C GLU A 68 -1.33 -2.88 -6.87
N LEU A 69 -1.18 -1.93 -5.93
CA LEU A 69 -0.42 -2.16 -4.70
C LEU A 69 -0.98 -3.31 -3.88
N LEU A 70 -2.31 -3.36 -3.77
CA LEU A 70 -2.99 -4.42 -3.04
C LEU A 70 -2.73 -5.78 -3.67
N GLU A 71 -2.89 -5.91 -4.98
CA GLU A 71 -2.62 -7.16 -5.70
C GLU A 71 -1.15 -7.58 -5.54
N LEU A 72 -0.22 -6.63 -5.60
CA LEU A 72 1.20 -6.91 -5.41
C LEU A 72 1.48 -7.46 -4.00
N VAL A 73 0.93 -6.85 -2.96
CA VAL A 73 1.10 -7.30 -1.57
C VAL A 73 0.46 -8.67 -1.37
N ASP A 74 -0.75 -8.87 -1.90
CA ASP A 74 -1.48 -10.13 -1.77
C ASP A 74 -0.74 -11.29 -2.45
N LEU A 75 -0.22 -11.05 -3.67
CA LEU A 75 0.60 -12.01 -4.40
C LEU A 75 1.88 -12.41 -3.62
N ARG A 76 2.51 -11.44 -2.95
CA ARG A 76 3.71 -11.66 -2.13
C ARG A 76 3.40 -12.42 -0.83
N LEU A 77 2.23 -12.21 -0.24
CA LEU A 77 1.77 -12.92 0.96
C LEU A 77 1.32 -14.36 0.66
N ALA A 78 0.79 -14.59 -0.54
CA ALA A 78 0.34 -15.89 -1.00
C ALA A 78 1.48 -16.81 -1.53
N SER A 79 2.70 -16.26 -1.66
CA SER A 79 3.93 -16.98 -2.08
C SER A 79 4.75 -17.45 -0.88
#